data_AF-E3R0S6-F1
#
_entry.id   AF-E3R0S6-F1
#
_cell.length_a   1.000
_cell.length_b   1.000
_cell.length_c   1.000
_cell.angle_alpha   90.00
_cell.angle_beta   90.00
_cell.angle_gamma   90.00
#
_symmetry.space_group_name_H-M   'P 1'
#
loop_
_entity.id
_entity.type
_entity.pdbx_description
1 polymer ?
#
loop_
_entity_poly.entity_id
_entity_poly.type
_entity_poly.pdbx_seq_one_letter_code
_entity_poly.pdbx_strand_id
1 'polypeptide(L)'
;CGPSWRQAEEAGCIYDLMMSAWVSPQCHNQKLYLQYVSNINNTFYLDRQHKSVVPWDDVLSGRYPPGGLWTDGGFHHLHCSYIWDRQRSAYAHARATGDPLTLDTHCRNETHTAHCIFWNAHPNGWEINAPNITHIYPPNEPVQCLVG
;
A
#
# COMPACT_ATOMS: atom_id res chain seq x y z
N CYS A 1 -11.20 2.95 -7.66
CA CYS A 1 -10.91 1.54 -7.96
C CYS A 1 -11.42 0.69 -6.81
N GLY A 2 -12.25 -0.32 -7.09
CA GLY A 2 -12.85 -1.18 -6.06
C GLY A 2 -11.91 -2.30 -5.60
N PRO A 3 -12.29 -3.07 -4.57
CA PRO A 3 -11.44 -4.11 -3.99
C PRO A 3 -11.33 -5.40 -4.84
N SER A 4 -12.26 -5.62 -5.77
CA SER A 4 -12.22 -6.78 -6.67
C SER A 4 -11.18 -6.57 -7.76
N TRP A 5 -10.12 -7.40 -7.78
CA TRP A 5 -9.07 -7.32 -8.80
C TRP A 5 -9.63 -7.42 -10.22
N ARG A 6 -10.66 -8.25 -10.45
CA ARG A 6 -11.31 -8.39 -11.77
C ARG A 6 -11.93 -7.07 -12.24
N GLN A 7 -12.73 -6.46 -11.36
CA GLN A 7 -13.39 -5.19 -11.66
C GLN A 7 -12.37 -4.04 -11.79
N ALA A 8 -11.31 -4.08 -10.99
CA ALA A 8 -10.26 -3.08 -11.02
C ALA A 8 -9.45 -3.15 -12.33
N GLU A 9 -9.05 -4.35 -12.77
CA GLU A 9 -8.38 -4.54 -14.05
C GLU A 9 -9.26 -4.12 -15.24
N GLU A 10 -10.54 -4.50 -15.24
CA GLU A 10 -11.51 -4.06 -16.25
C GLU A 10 -11.66 -2.54 -16.29
N ALA A 11 -11.53 -1.87 -15.15
CA ALA A 11 -11.57 -0.41 -15.02
C ALA A 11 -10.22 0.28 -15.32
N GLY A 12 -9.18 -0.47 -15.72
CA GLY A 12 -7.85 0.08 -16.00
C GLY A 12 -7.08 0.57 -14.76
N CYS A 13 -7.44 0.06 -13.58
CA CYS A 13 -6.73 0.36 -12.34
C CYS A 13 -5.38 -0.35 -12.29
N ILE A 14 -4.45 0.24 -11.53
CA ILE A 14 -3.12 -0.31 -11.28
C ILE A 14 -3.12 -0.89 -9.87
N TYR A 15 -2.60 -2.10 -9.69
CA TYR A 15 -2.34 -2.63 -8.36
C TYR A 15 -1.08 -1.99 -7.79
N ASP A 16 -1.20 -1.36 -6.63
CA ASP A 16 -0.08 -0.79 -5.88
C ASP A 16 0.08 -1.63 -4.60
N LEU A 17 1.09 -2.53 -4.60
CA LEU A 17 1.38 -3.40 -3.46
C LEU A 17 1.62 -2.59 -2.18
N MET A 18 2.29 -1.44 -2.30
CA MET A 18 2.57 -0.58 -1.14
C MET A 18 1.29 0.03 -0.58
N MET A 19 0.26 0.24 -1.39
CA MET A 19 -1.08 0.61 -0.91
C MET A 19 -1.93 -0.61 -0.52
N SER A 20 -1.48 -1.82 -0.85
CA SER A 20 -2.25 -3.07 -0.80
C SER A 20 -3.60 -2.96 -1.49
N ALA A 21 -3.69 -2.11 -2.52
CA ALA A 21 -4.94 -1.67 -3.12
C ALA A 21 -4.82 -1.44 -4.62
N TRP A 22 -5.96 -1.51 -5.30
CA TRP A 22 -6.09 -1.06 -6.67
C TRP A 22 -6.32 0.45 -6.70
N VAL A 23 -5.53 1.17 -7.48
CA VAL A 23 -5.53 2.63 -7.56
C VAL A 23 -5.75 3.10 -9.00
N SER A 24 -6.35 4.28 -9.17
CA SER A 24 -6.51 4.86 -10.51
C SER A 24 -5.16 5.39 -11.00
N PRO A 25 -4.84 5.26 -12.31
CA PRO A 25 -3.61 5.78 -12.88
C PRO A 25 -3.38 7.27 -12.60
N GLN A 26 -4.45 8.06 -12.42
CA GLN A 26 -4.38 9.50 -12.16
C GLN A 26 -3.68 9.85 -10.85
N CYS A 27 -3.79 9.00 -9.83
CA CYS A 27 -3.14 9.22 -8.55
C CYS A 27 -2.07 8.19 -8.22
N HIS A 28 -1.76 7.22 -9.09
CA HIS A 28 -0.63 6.32 -8.87
C HIS A 28 0.70 7.04 -9.11
N ASN A 29 1.66 6.93 -8.19
CA ASN A 29 3.01 7.49 -8.35
C ASN A 29 3.98 6.35 -8.66
N GLN A 30 4.06 6.00 -9.95
CA GLN A 30 4.84 4.86 -10.42
C GLN A 30 6.32 4.97 -10.04
N LYS A 31 6.90 6.17 -10.11
CA LYS A 31 8.32 6.37 -9.77
C LYS A 31 8.58 6.04 -8.29
N LEU A 32 7.73 6.56 -7.40
CA LEU A 32 7.86 6.31 -5.96
C LEU A 32 7.57 4.84 -5.62
N TYR A 33 6.52 4.27 -6.23
CA TYR A 33 6.17 2.86 -6.08
C TYR A 33 7.36 1.94 -6.39
N LEU A 34 8.00 2.13 -7.55
CA LEU A 34 9.15 1.32 -7.97
C LEU A 34 10.34 1.43 -7.01
N GLN A 35 10.56 2.60 -6.38
CA GLN A 35 11.60 2.78 -5.37
C GLN A 35 11.35 1.96 -4.11
N TYR A 36 10.09 1.79 -3.71
CA TYR A 36 9.75 1.00 -2.53
C TYR A 36 9.73 -0.50 -2.84
N VAL A 37 9.07 -0.89 -3.94
CA VAL A 37 8.96 -2.29 -4.34
C VAL A 37 10.31 -2.95 -4.57
N SER A 38 11.31 -2.22 -5.09
CA SER A 38 12.65 -2.77 -5.31
C SER A 38 13.40 -3.15 -4.02
N ASN A 39 12.93 -2.67 -2.86
CA ASN A 39 13.54 -2.93 -1.56
C ASN A 39 12.79 -3.98 -0.74
N ILE A 40 11.71 -4.57 -1.28
CA ILE A 40 10.95 -5.60 -0.58
C ILE A 40 11.72 -6.92 -0.63
N ASN A 41 11.95 -7.49 0.55
CA ASN A 41 12.50 -8.83 0.73
C ASN A 41 11.58 -9.74 1.56
N ASN A 42 10.36 -9.27 1.84
CA ASN A 42 9.37 -9.95 2.66
C ASN A 42 8.83 -11.21 1.96
N THR A 43 8.44 -12.20 2.74
CA THR A 43 7.74 -13.39 2.23
C THR A 43 6.24 -13.26 2.50
N PHE A 44 5.44 -13.52 1.47
CA PHE A 44 3.98 -13.40 1.54
C PHE A 44 3.33 -14.78 1.59
N TYR A 45 2.20 -14.88 2.28
CA TYR A 45 1.48 -16.13 2.52
C TYR A 45 -0.02 -15.95 2.33
N LEU A 46 -0.72 -16.99 1.87
CA LEU A 46 -2.20 -17.00 1.82
C LEU A 46 -2.82 -17.20 3.20
N ASP A 47 -2.07 -17.78 4.13
CA ASP A 47 -2.54 -18.14 5.46
C ASP A 47 -1.64 -17.57 6.56
N ARG A 48 -2.26 -17.27 7.70
CA ARG A 48 -1.58 -16.73 8.88
C ARG A 48 -0.59 -17.74 9.51
N GLN A 49 -0.66 -19.02 9.14
CA GLN A 49 0.20 -20.08 9.67
C GLN A 49 1.48 -20.30 8.84
N HIS A 50 1.70 -19.51 7.79
CA HIS A 50 2.86 -19.58 6.89
C HIS A 50 3.03 -20.90 6.15
N LYS A 51 1.93 -21.59 5.85
CA LYS A 51 1.99 -22.88 5.15
C LYS A 51 2.00 -22.71 3.63
N SER A 52 1.40 -21.62 3.14
CA SER A 52 1.13 -21.41 1.73
C SER A 52 1.84 -20.14 1.25
N VAL A 53 3.11 -20.27 0.85
CA VAL A 53 3.91 -19.18 0.29
C VAL A 53 3.30 -18.73 -1.05
N VAL A 54 3.24 -17.43 -1.27
CA VAL A 54 2.80 -16.82 -2.53
C VAL A 54 4.01 -16.42 -3.36
N PRO A 55 4.12 -16.86 -4.63
CA PRO A 55 5.16 -16.39 -5.54
C PRO A 55 5.15 -14.88 -5.70
N TRP A 56 6.33 -14.27 -5.81
CA TRP A 56 6.46 -12.82 -5.88
C TRP A 56 5.67 -12.18 -7.03
N ASP A 57 5.67 -12.81 -8.21
CA ASP A 57 4.90 -12.33 -9.36
C ASP A 57 3.39 -12.31 -9.08
N ASP A 58 2.89 -13.28 -8.29
CA ASP A 58 1.48 -13.32 -7.89
C ASP A 58 1.16 -12.22 -6.87
N VAL A 59 2.08 -11.92 -5.95
CA VAL A 59 1.96 -10.77 -5.02
C VAL A 59 1.87 -9.46 -5.82
N LEU A 60 2.77 -9.26 -6.77
CA LEU A 60 2.80 -8.06 -7.61
C LEU A 60 1.59 -7.92 -8.53
N SER A 61 0.94 -9.04 -8.88
CA SER A 61 -0.25 -9.00 -9.74
C SER A 61 -1.49 -8.46 -9.02
N GLY A 62 -1.53 -8.52 -7.68
CA GLY A 62 -2.74 -8.21 -6.91
C GLY A 62 -3.90 -9.21 -7.08
N ARG A 63 -3.70 -10.32 -7.81
CA ARG A 63 -4.73 -11.31 -8.16
C ARG A 63 -4.88 -12.41 -7.11
N TYR A 64 -4.96 -12.05 -5.85
CA TYR A 64 -5.12 -12.99 -4.73
C TYR A 64 -6.57 -13.03 -4.21
N PRO A 65 -6.95 -14.05 -3.41
CA PRO A 65 -8.30 -14.16 -2.85
C PRO A 65 -8.70 -12.94 -2.01
N PRO A 66 -10.01 -12.64 -1.86
CA PRO A 66 -10.49 -11.50 -1.08
C PRO A 66 -9.99 -11.46 0.37
N GLY A 67 -9.56 -12.61 0.90
CA GLY A 67 -8.96 -12.73 2.22
C GLY A 67 -7.57 -12.11 2.36
N GLY A 68 -6.97 -11.56 1.31
CA GLY A 68 -5.67 -10.88 1.37
C GLY A 68 -4.47 -11.83 1.53
N LEU A 69 -3.30 -11.26 1.80
CA LEU A 69 -2.05 -11.97 2.08
C LEU A 69 -1.52 -11.61 3.46
N TRP A 70 -0.74 -12.51 4.06
CA TRP A 70 -0.03 -12.30 5.31
C TRP A 70 1.47 -12.11 5.03
N THR A 71 2.11 -11.24 5.80
CA THR A 71 3.55 -10.97 5.71
C THR A 71 4.08 -10.47 7.06
N ASP A 72 5.39 -10.29 7.15
CA ASP A 72 6.05 -9.80 8.36
C ASP A 72 5.85 -8.29 8.62
N GLY A 73 6.12 -7.89 9.86
CA GLY A 73 5.92 -6.52 10.34
C GLY A 73 6.81 -5.48 9.68
N GLY A 74 7.93 -5.89 9.07
CA GLY A 74 8.75 -5.00 8.26
C GLY A 74 7.94 -4.38 7.12
N PHE A 75 7.01 -5.14 6.51
CA PHE A 75 6.14 -4.62 5.47
C PHE A 75 5.18 -3.55 5.99
N HIS A 76 4.66 -3.67 7.21
CA HIS A 76 3.80 -2.66 7.82
C HIS A 76 4.49 -1.29 7.89
N HIS A 77 5.74 -1.26 8.35
CA HIS A 77 6.52 -0.01 8.42
C HIS A 77 6.90 0.53 7.03
N LEU A 78 7.17 -0.35 6.06
CA LEU A 78 7.37 0.05 4.67
C LEU A 78 6.11 0.70 4.09
N HIS A 79 4.94 0.10 4.30
CA HIS A 79 3.63 0.65 3.91
C HIS A 79 3.40 2.03 4.56
N CYS A 80 3.53 2.13 5.88
CA CYS A 80 3.31 3.39 6.59
C CYS A 80 4.25 4.50 6.12
N SER A 81 5.52 4.16 5.85
CA SER A 81 6.49 5.11 5.30
C SER A 81 6.15 5.53 3.87
N TYR A 82 5.61 4.62 3.05
CA TYR A 82 5.16 4.95 1.70
C TYR A 82 3.99 5.93 1.70
N ILE A 83 2.99 5.73 2.58
CA ILE A 83 1.85 6.65 2.75
C ILE A 83 2.34 8.07 3.06
N TRP A 84 3.29 8.21 3.99
CA TRP A 84 3.89 9.50 4.31
C TRP A 84 4.71 10.07 3.16
N ASP A 85 5.48 9.26 2.43
CA ASP A 85 6.27 9.78 1.31
C ASP A 85 5.39 10.25 0.15
N ARG A 86 4.24 9.60 -0.05
CA ARG A 86 3.18 10.07 -0.97
C ARG A 86 2.68 11.46 -0.57
N GLN A 87 2.34 11.67 0.71
CA GLN A 87 1.94 12.99 1.23
C GLN A 87 3.07 14.03 1.08
N ARG A 88 4.30 13.67 1.47
CA ARG A 88 5.50 14.51 1.30
C ARG A 88 5.70 14.92 -0.16
N SER A 89 5.52 14.00 -1.10
CA SER A 89 5.64 14.27 -2.54
C SER A 89 4.61 15.28 -3.04
N ALA A 90 3.38 15.24 -2.50
CA ALA A 90 2.34 16.21 -2.81
C ALA A 90 2.67 17.60 -2.27
N TYR A 91 3.18 17.70 -1.04
CA TYR A 91 3.64 18.98 -0.48
C TYR A 91 4.81 19.57 -1.29
N ALA A 92 5.77 18.72 -1.69
CA ALA A 92 6.91 19.16 -2.49
C ALA A 92 6.47 19.66 -3.87
N HIS A 93 5.51 18.96 -4.51
CA HIS A 93 4.93 19.39 -5.78
C HIS A 93 4.27 20.77 -5.64
N ALA A 94 3.34 20.93 -4.69
CA ALA A 94 2.63 22.18 -4.47
C ALA A 94 3.58 23.35 -4.17
N ARG A 95 4.65 23.12 -3.42
CA ARG A 95 5.68 24.13 -3.19
C ARG A 95 6.44 24.53 -4.46
N ALA A 96 6.68 23.58 -5.37
CA ALA A 96 7.48 23.81 -6.58
C ALA A 96 6.66 24.43 -7.73
N THR A 97 5.39 24.06 -7.86
CA THR A 97 4.53 24.47 -8.99
C THR A 97 3.50 25.53 -8.61
N GLY A 98 3.11 25.61 -7.34
CA GLY A 98 1.94 26.37 -6.89
C GLY A 98 0.62 25.60 -7.04
N ASP A 99 0.64 24.41 -7.62
CA ASP A 99 -0.54 23.60 -7.92
C ASP A 99 -0.66 22.38 -6.99
N PRO A 100 -1.86 21.97 -6.58
CA PRO A 100 -2.05 20.78 -5.77
C PRO A 100 -1.78 19.49 -6.56
N LEU A 101 -1.12 18.51 -5.93
CA LEU A 101 -1.00 17.16 -6.48
C LEU A 101 -2.22 16.32 -6.10
N THR A 102 -2.74 15.58 -7.07
CA THR A 102 -3.81 14.60 -6.82
C THR A 102 -3.26 13.45 -5.96
N LEU A 103 -3.95 13.14 -4.87
CA LEU A 103 -3.63 12.01 -3.99
C LEU A 103 -4.84 11.10 -3.80
N ASP A 104 -4.62 9.85 -3.45
CA ASP A 104 -5.70 8.92 -3.17
C ASP A 104 -6.35 9.13 -1.80
N THR A 105 -7.59 8.66 -1.65
CA THR A 105 -8.36 8.71 -0.38
C THR A 105 -7.65 8.03 0.79
N HIS A 106 -6.81 7.03 0.52
CA HIS A 106 -6.16 6.26 1.57
C HIS A 106 -4.97 7.01 2.17
N CYS A 107 -4.20 7.73 1.33
CA CYS A 107 -3.17 8.67 1.76
C CYS A 107 -3.73 9.97 2.34
N ARG A 108 -5.03 10.26 2.19
CA ARG A 108 -5.70 11.44 2.78
C ARG A 108 -6.54 11.12 4.00
N ASN A 109 -6.69 9.86 4.35
CA ASN A 109 -7.50 9.46 5.49
C ASN A 109 -6.74 9.77 6.79
N GLU A 110 -7.34 10.60 7.63
CA GLU A 110 -6.74 11.04 8.89
C GLU A 110 -6.48 9.88 9.84
N THR A 111 -7.46 8.99 10.03
CA THR A 111 -7.31 7.82 10.90
C THR A 111 -6.20 6.89 10.42
N HIS A 112 -6.11 6.68 9.11
CA HIS A 112 -5.06 5.85 8.51
C HIS A 112 -3.69 6.50 8.64
N THR A 113 -3.60 7.81 8.41
CA THR A 113 -2.35 8.57 8.58
C THR A 113 -1.91 8.55 10.04
N ALA A 114 -2.82 8.78 10.99
CA ALA A 114 -2.56 8.70 12.43
C ALA A 114 -2.09 7.31 12.87
N HIS A 115 -2.67 6.25 12.32
CA HIS A 115 -2.19 4.87 12.50
C HIS A 115 -0.74 4.72 12.01
N CYS A 116 -0.44 5.19 10.79
CA CYS A 116 0.92 5.16 10.25
C CYS A 116 1.91 5.93 11.12
N ILE A 117 1.51 7.10 11.63
CA ILE A 117 2.31 7.90 12.57
C ILE A 117 2.60 7.10 13.83
N PHE A 118 1.56 6.52 14.44
CA PHE A 118 1.68 5.81 15.70
C PHE A 118 2.65 4.62 15.62
N TRP A 119 2.49 3.75 14.62
CA TRP A 119 3.33 2.56 14.49
C TRP A 119 4.77 2.92 14.13
N ASN A 120 5.01 3.85 13.21
CA ASN A 120 6.36 4.29 12.89
C ASN A 120 7.06 5.03 14.03
N ALA A 121 6.32 5.65 14.95
CA ALA A 121 6.88 6.27 16.15
C ALA A 121 7.23 5.25 17.26
N HIS A 122 6.67 4.03 17.20
CA HIS A 122 6.85 2.99 18.23
C HIS A 122 7.25 1.63 17.64
N PRO A 123 8.32 1.54 16.83
CA PRO A 123 8.74 0.28 16.24
C PRO A 123 9.23 -0.69 17.33
N ASN A 124 8.68 -1.90 17.37
CA ASN A 124 9.15 -2.95 18.25
C ASN A 124 9.87 -4.04 17.43
N GLY A 125 11.08 -4.42 17.84
CA GLY A 125 11.89 -5.39 17.09
C GLY A 125 11.22 -6.76 16.92
N TRP A 126 10.42 -7.20 17.89
CA TRP A 126 9.68 -8.47 17.78
C TRP A 126 8.53 -8.38 16.78
N GLU A 127 7.89 -7.22 16.62
CA GLU A 127 6.82 -7.00 15.64
C GLU A 127 7.40 -7.01 14.23
N ILE A 128 8.47 -6.25 14.01
CA ILE A 128 9.14 -6.15 12.70
C ILE A 128 9.52 -7.53 12.18
N ASN A 129 10.05 -8.39 13.04
CA ASN A 129 10.53 -9.71 12.66
C ASN A 129 9.45 -10.81 12.73
N ALA A 130 8.24 -10.51 13.20
CA ALA A 130 7.17 -11.50 13.31
C ALA A 130 6.56 -11.80 11.93
N PRO A 131 6.59 -13.05 11.43
CA PRO A 131 6.31 -13.31 10.01
C PRO A 131 4.83 -13.20 9.57
N ASN A 132 3.85 -13.13 10.50
CA ASN A 132 2.39 -13.10 10.24
C ASN A 132 1.67 -11.91 10.90
N ILE A 133 2.37 -10.84 11.24
CA ILE A 133 1.72 -9.74 11.96
C ILE A 133 0.97 -8.79 11.02
N THR A 134 1.40 -8.72 9.76
CA THR A 134 0.81 -7.82 8.78
C THR A 134 -0.12 -8.57 7.85
N HIS A 135 -1.36 -8.08 7.77
CA HIS A 135 -2.39 -8.60 6.88
C HIS A 135 -2.65 -7.55 5.80
N ILE A 136 -2.29 -7.86 4.55
CA ILE A 136 -2.50 -6.98 3.41
C ILE A 136 -3.76 -7.37 2.66
N TYR A 137 -4.71 -6.46 2.56
CA TYR A 137 -5.96 -6.67 1.86
C TYR A 137 -6.43 -5.34 1.26
N PRO A 138 -7.14 -5.38 0.12
CA PRO A 138 -7.69 -4.17 -0.46
C PRO A 138 -8.68 -3.52 0.51
N PRO A 139 -8.69 -2.18 0.61
CA PRO A 139 -9.65 -1.48 1.45
C PRO A 139 -11.08 -1.79 1.03
N ASN A 140 -11.98 -1.87 2.01
CA ASN A 140 -13.41 -2.14 1.76
C ASN A 140 -14.08 -1.05 0.91
N GLU A 141 -13.57 0.17 1.00
CA GLU A 141 -14.05 1.31 0.23
C GLU A 141 -13.20 1.52 -1.03
N PRO A 142 -13.81 1.97 -2.15
CA PRO A 142 -13.05 2.28 -3.35
C PRO A 142 -12.00 3.36 -3.11
N VAL A 143 -10.78 3.12 -3.59
CA VAL A 143 -9.74 4.14 -3.59
C VAL A 143 -10.05 5.16 -4.68
N GLN A 144 -10.25 6.42 -4.30
CA GLN A 144 -10.57 7.53 -5.20
C GLN A 144 -9.41 8.51 -5.25
N CYS A 145 -9.20 9.13 -6.41
CA CYS A 145 -8.24 10.22 -6.55
C CYS A 145 -8.92 11.54 -6.18
N LEU A 146 -8.33 12.28 -5.24
CA LEU A 146 -8.80 13.56 -4.76
C LEU A 146 -7.81 14.66 -5.17
N VAL A 147 -8.31 15.73 -5.77
CA VAL A 147 -7.54 16.97 -5.97
C VAL A 147 -7.45 17.70 -4.63
N GLY A 148 -6.27 18.24 -4.33
CA GLY A 148 -5.98 18.96 -3.09
C GLY A 148 -6.29 20.43 -3.20
#